data_AF-A0AAP0FUT5-F1
#
_entry.id   AF-A0AAP0FUT5-F1
#
_cell.length_a   1.000
_cell.length_b   1.000
_cell.length_c   1.000
_cell.angle_alpha   90.00
_cell.angle_beta   90.00
_cell.angle_gamma   90.00
#
_symmetry.space_group_name_H-M   'P 1'
#
loop_
_entity.id
_entity.type
_entity.pdbx_description
1 polymer ?
#
loop_
_entity_poly.entity_id
_entity_poly.type
_entity_poly.pdbx_seq_one_letter_code
_entity_poly.pdbx_strand_id
1 'polypeptide(L)'
;MFHATQAHTNAQMNKFLSTMVEWYRYADNRKKVVNFCSYIIRGSLAKLYAAKYKLRSRAKVYKIGARNLQRPLKEKKGQSPEYNELMRMGLLDSIEGLQYTRMSLVPEADYTPFQNGWRPEHEKVLLELIMLEDRRTLEEQRKCIREEGLITPQDYVSMLVWNYKKNAVAAPPLGGIDAQKAKEELLRLACDTENKEVNDEESGHLLQAAQL
;
A
#
# COMPACT_ATOMS: atom_id res chain seq x y z
N MET A 1 -22.06 -3.08 -1.96
CA MET A 1 -21.63 -2.10 -3.00
C MET A 1 -22.71 -1.09 -3.40
N PHE A 2 -23.96 -1.48 -3.74
CA PHE A 2 -24.94 -0.51 -4.26
C PHE A 2 -25.21 0.67 -3.32
N HIS A 3 -25.22 0.44 -2.01
CA HIS A 3 -25.40 1.48 -0.98
C HIS A 3 -24.12 2.24 -0.60
N ALA A 4 -22.93 1.71 -0.91
CA ALA A 4 -21.64 2.29 -0.53
C ALA A 4 -21.23 3.47 -1.42
N THR A 5 -20.42 4.40 -0.91
CA THR A 5 -19.95 5.56 -1.70
C THR A 5 -19.14 5.12 -2.94
N GLN A 6 -19.01 6.02 -3.93
CA GLN A 6 -18.18 5.77 -5.12
C GLN A 6 -16.74 5.50 -4.71
N ALA A 7 -16.17 6.33 -3.82
CA ALA A 7 -14.82 6.18 -3.29
C ALA A 7 -14.61 4.80 -2.65
N HIS A 8 -15.49 4.39 -1.73
CA HIS A 8 -15.37 3.08 -1.06
C HIS A 8 -15.43 1.92 -2.05
N THR A 9 -16.33 1.99 -3.04
CA THR A 9 -16.47 0.94 -4.05
C THR A 9 -15.23 0.86 -4.94
N ASN A 10 -14.69 2.00 -5.39
CA ASN A 10 -13.45 2.04 -6.16
C ASN A 10 -12.27 1.51 -5.36
N ALA A 11 -12.12 1.92 -4.09
CA ALA A 11 -11.06 1.44 -3.21
C ALA A 11 -11.13 -0.09 -3.01
N GLN A 12 -12.33 -0.64 -2.82
CA GLN A 12 -12.52 -2.09 -2.71
C GLN A 12 -12.10 -2.81 -4.00
N MET A 13 -12.43 -2.25 -5.16
CA MET A 13 -12.03 -2.84 -6.46
C MET A 13 -10.54 -2.67 -6.72
N ASN A 14 -9.93 -1.57 -6.30
CA ASN A 14 -8.48 -1.36 -6.38
C ASN A 14 -7.75 -2.40 -5.53
N LYS A 15 -8.22 -2.67 -4.31
CA LYS A 15 -7.66 -3.74 -3.47
C LYS A 15 -7.67 -5.09 -4.20
N PHE A 16 -8.79 -5.45 -4.83
CA PHE A 16 -8.88 -6.66 -5.64
C PHE A 16 -7.89 -6.67 -6.81
N LEU A 17 -7.80 -5.58 -7.57
CA LEU A 17 -6.88 -5.50 -8.70
C LEU A 17 -5.41 -5.58 -8.24
N SER A 18 -5.05 -4.95 -7.12
CA SER A 18 -3.72 -5.07 -6.52
C SER A 18 -3.43 -6.49 -6.07
N THR A 19 -4.40 -7.19 -5.47
CA THR A 19 -4.25 -8.61 -5.14
C THR A 19 -4.03 -9.47 -6.39
N MET A 20 -4.75 -9.21 -7.49
CA MET A 20 -4.52 -9.92 -8.76
C MET A 20 -3.11 -9.63 -9.31
N VAL A 21 -2.67 -8.38 -9.26
CA VAL A 21 -1.33 -7.98 -9.70
C VAL A 21 -0.23 -8.68 -8.92
N GLU A 22 -0.41 -8.83 -7.60
CA GLU A 22 0.56 -9.53 -6.75
C GLU A 22 0.48 -11.05 -6.93
N TRP A 23 -0.71 -11.60 -7.10
CA TRP A 23 -0.90 -13.04 -7.32
C TRP A 23 -0.20 -13.54 -8.59
N TYR A 24 -0.23 -12.73 -9.65
CA TYR A 24 0.42 -13.04 -10.93
C TYR A 24 1.83 -12.43 -11.03
N ARG A 25 2.49 -12.12 -9.91
CA ARG A 25 3.82 -11.48 -9.89
C ARG A 25 4.86 -12.20 -10.75
N TYR A 26 4.92 -13.53 -10.66
CA TYR A 26 5.91 -14.37 -11.35
C TYR A 26 5.44 -14.91 -12.72
N ALA A 27 4.24 -14.52 -13.18
CA ALA A 27 3.67 -15.05 -14.41
C ALA A 27 4.03 -14.18 -15.63
N ASP A 28 4.54 -14.79 -16.70
CA ASP A 28 4.87 -14.06 -17.95
C ASP A 28 3.67 -13.32 -18.56
N ASN A 29 2.46 -13.85 -18.36
CA ASN A 29 1.22 -13.26 -18.87
C ASN A 29 0.57 -12.24 -17.92
N ARG A 30 1.26 -11.79 -16.85
CA ARG A 30 0.76 -10.86 -15.83
C ARG A 30 0.00 -9.67 -16.41
N LYS A 31 0.61 -8.95 -17.35
CA LYS A 31 0.00 -7.76 -17.99
C LYS A 31 -1.32 -8.08 -18.69
N LYS A 32 -1.43 -9.25 -19.34
CA LYS A 32 -2.64 -9.65 -20.07
C LYS A 32 -3.78 -9.97 -19.11
N VAL A 33 -3.51 -10.77 -18.08
CA VAL A 33 -4.50 -11.19 -17.07
C VAL A 33 -5.02 -9.99 -16.29
N VAL A 34 -4.13 -9.15 -15.76
CA VAL A 34 -4.51 -7.97 -14.98
C VAL A 34 -5.32 -6.98 -15.82
N ASN A 35 -4.92 -6.73 -17.07
CA ASN A 35 -5.65 -5.83 -17.95
C ASN A 35 -7.04 -6.36 -18.30
N PHE A 36 -7.18 -7.69 -18.48
CA PHE A 36 -8.47 -8.34 -18.64
C PHE A 36 -9.35 -8.15 -17.39
N CYS A 37 -8.82 -8.41 -16.20
CA CYS A 37 -9.54 -8.17 -14.95
C CYS A 37 -9.96 -6.71 -14.79
N SER A 38 -9.05 -5.75 -15.02
CA SER A 38 -9.37 -4.32 -14.98
C SER A 38 -10.46 -3.95 -16.00
N TYR A 39 -10.44 -4.54 -17.20
CA TYR A 39 -11.49 -4.33 -18.20
C TYR A 39 -12.87 -4.81 -17.74
N ILE A 40 -12.95 -6.02 -17.18
CA ILE A 40 -14.20 -6.57 -16.66
C ILE A 40 -14.74 -5.74 -15.49
N ILE A 41 -13.88 -5.43 -14.51
CA ILE A 41 -14.25 -4.65 -13.31
C ILE A 41 -14.70 -3.24 -13.67
N ARG A 42 -13.99 -2.56 -14.57
CA ARG A 42 -14.39 -1.23 -15.04
C ARG A 42 -15.75 -1.27 -15.74
N GLY A 43 -15.97 -2.28 -16.58
CA GLY A 43 -17.23 -2.50 -17.28
C GLY A 43 -18.41 -2.78 -16.34
N SER A 44 -18.19 -3.59 -15.30
CA SER A 44 -19.21 -3.92 -14.31
C SER A 44 -19.52 -2.72 -13.40
N LEU A 45 -18.51 -1.99 -12.94
CA LEU A 45 -18.70 -0.76 -12.17
C LEU A 45 -19.43 0.32 -12.96
N ALA A 46 -19.12 0.49 -14.25
CA ALA A 46 -19.85 1.43 -15.08
C ALA A 46 -21.35 1.08 -15.19
N LYS A 47 -21.72 -0.22 -15.22
CA LYS A 47 -23.13 -0.63 -15.17
C LYS A 47 -23.76 -0.35 -13.80
N LEU A 48 -23.04 -0.65 -12.73
CA LEU A 48 -23.50 -0.41 -11.35
C LEU A 48 -23.77 1.08 -11.13
N TYR A 49 -22.83 1.94 -11.51
CA TYR A 49 -22.97 3.39 -11.40
C TYR A 49 -24.03 3.96 -12.32
N ALA A 50 -24.19 3.40 -13.52
CA ALA A 50 -25.29 3.74 -14.41
C ALA A 50 -26.65 3.55 -13.73
N ALA A 51 -26.87 2.39 -13.12
CA ALA A 51 -28.09 2.11 -12.36
C ALA A 51 -28.22 3.01 -11.11
N LYS A 52 -27.16 3.11 -10.32
CA LYS A 52 -27.15 3.84 -9.04
C LYS A 52 -27.46 5.33 -9.21
N TYR A 53 -26.80 5.98 -10.16
CA TYR A 53 -26.95 7.42 -10.41
C TYR A 53 -28.02 7.73 -11.47
N LYS A 54 -28.82 6.73 -11.88
CA LYS A 54 -29.83 6.84 -12.94
C LYS A 54 -29.26 7.37 -14.27
N LEU A 55 -28.00 7.09 -14.53
CA LEU A 55 -27.33 7.40 -15.79
C LEU A 55 -27.66 6.26 -16.77
N ARG A 56 -28.64 6.48 -17.65
CA ARG A 56 -29.23 5.47 -18.59
C ARG A 56 -28.23 4.62 -19.41
N SER A 57 -26.95 4.98 -19.47
CA SER A 57 -25.92 4.26 -20.24
C SER A 57 -24.54 4.33 -19.59
N ARG A 58 -23.74 3.27 -19.80
CA ARG A 58 -22.31 3.19 -19.43
C ARG A 58 -21.48 4.31 -20.06
N ALA A 59 -21.80 4.69 -21.30
CA ALA A 59 -21.08 5.75 -22.00
C ALA A 59 -21.21 7.10 -21.27
N LYS A 60 -22.40 7.38 -20.71
CA LYS A 60 -22.64 8.60 -19.92
C LYS A 60 -21.83 8.58 -18.62
N VAL A 61 -21.67 7.41 -18.00
CA VAL A 61 -20.79 7.24 -16.84
C VAL A 61 -19.35 7.59 -17.19
N TYR A 62 -18.79 7.07 -18.29
CA TYR A 62 -17.41 7.40 -18.68
C TYR A 62 -17.22 8.85 -19.10
N LYS A 63 -18.25 9.48 -19.69
CA LYS A 63 -18.22 10.90 -20.03
C LYS A 63 -18.08 11.79 -18.79
N ILE A 64 -18.74 11.43 -17.69
CA ILE A 64 -18.70 12.18 -16.42
C ILE A 64 -17.50 11.75 -15.57
N GLY A 65 -17.38 10.45 -15.29
CA GLY A 65 -16.41 9.82 -14.38
C GLY A 65 -14.98 9.72 -14.90
N ALA A 66 -14.74 10.08 -16.17
CA ALA A 66 -13.56 9.72 -16.94
C ALA A 66 -13.40 8.19 -17.13
N ARG A 67 -12.40 7.78 -17.91
CA ARG A 67 -12.18 6.35 -18.24
C ARG A 67 -11.88 5.50 -17.00
N ASN A 68 -11.23 6.07 -15.99
CA ASN A 68 -10.86 5.39 -14.75
C ASN A 68 -11.85 5.63 -13.58
N LEU A 69 -13.00 6.26 -13.83
CA LEU A 69 -14.04 6.49 -12.81
C LEU A 69 -13.58 7.30 -11.57
N GLN A 70 -12.53 8.11 -11.72
CA GLN A 70 -11.99 8.97 -10.66
C GLN A 70 -12.86 10.21 -10.39
N ARG A 71 -13.61 10.69 -11.40
CA ARG A 71 -14.43 11.89 -11.24
C ARG A 71 -15.75 11.56 -10.55
N PRO A 72 -16.23 12.42 -9.64
CA PRO A 72 -17.51 12.20 -8.95
C PRO A 72 -18.66 12.18 -9.96
N LEU A 73 -19.50 11.15 -9.89
CA LEU A 73 -20.61 10.95 -10.82
C LEU A 73 -21.89 11.71 -10.43
N LYS A 74 -22.00 12.13 -9.17
CA LYS A 74 -23.10 12.97 -8.68
C LYS A 74 -22.72 14.44 -8.88
N GLU A 75 -23.56 15.19 -9.59
CA GLU A 75 -23.40 16.63 -9.74
C GLU A 75 -23.46 17.31 -8.36
N LYS A 76 -22.43 18.09 -8.07
CA LYS A 76 -22.25 18.83 -6.83
C LYS A 76 -22.93 20.20 -6.98
N LYS A 77 -24.26 20.24 -6.92
CA LYS A 77 -24.96 21.53 -6.80
C LYS A 77 -24.60 22.15 -5.44
N GLY A 78 -23.85 23.26 -5.46
CA GLY A 78 -23.60 24.11 -4.28
C GLY A 78 -22.36 23.81 -3.45
N GLN A 79 -21.25 23.31 -4.03
CA GLN A 79 -20.02 23.19 -3.25
C GLN A 79 -19.32 24.53 -3.04
N SER A 80 -19.08 24.87 -1.77
CA SER A 80 -18.25 26.00 -1.39
C SER A 80 -16.79 25.77 -1.85
N PRO A 81 -16.03 26.85 -2.13
CA PRO A 81 -14.60 26.76 -2.41
C PRO A 81 -13.85 25.96 -1.33
N GLU A 82 -14.25 26.16 -0.08
CA GLU A 82 -13.74 25.49 1.13
C GLU A 82 -13.83 23.97 1.05
N TYR A 83 -14.91 23.39 0.52
CA TYR A 83 -15.01 21.93 0.35
C TYR A 83 -13.94 21.39 -0.61
N ASN A 84 -13.61 22.13 -1.67
CA ASN A 84 -12.56 21.74 -2.61
C ASN A 84 -11.17 21.85 -1.97
N GLU A 85 -11.00 22.82 -1.07
CA GLU A 85 -9.78 23.00 -0.31
C GLU A 85 -9.56 21.87 0.70
N LEU A 86 -10.60 21.46 1.46
CA LEU A 86 -10.51 20.29 2.35
C LEU A 86 -10.24 18.98 1.57
N MET A 87 -10.79 18.84 0.36
CA MET A 87 -10.45 17.72 -0.52
C MET A 87 -8.99 17.74 -0.96
N ARG A 88 -8.45 18.93 -1.26
CA ARG A 88 -7.04 19.10 -1.67
C ARG A 88 -6.08 18.87 -0.51
N MET A 89 -6.48 19.24 0.70
CA MET A 89 -5.76 18.94 1.94
C MET A 89 -5.88 17.47 2.37
N GLY A 90 -6.69 16.65 1.69
CA GLY A 90 -6.85 15.22 1.98
C GLY A 90 -7.74 14.92 3.21
N LEU A 91 -8.45 15.92 3.73
CA LEU A 91 -9.35 15.77 4.89
C LEU A 91 -10.68 15.09 4.54
N LEU A 92 -11.00 14.99 3.25
CA LEU A 92 -12.18 14.27 2.76
C LEU A 92 -11.79 13.13 1.81
N ASP A 93 -12.69 12.14 1.71
CA ASP A 93 -12.56 10.98 0.80
C ASP A 93 -12.47 11.43 -0.66
N SER A 94 -11.24 11.57 -1.14
CA SER A 94 -10.97 11.69 -2.57
C SER A 94 -11.33 10.36 -3.26
N ILE A 95 -11.91 10.46 -4.45
CA ILE A 95 -12.29 9.27 -5.22
C ILE A 95 -11.05 8.79 -5.96
N GLU A 96 -10.41 7.74 -5.45
CA GLU A 96 -9.34 7.07 -6.18
C GLU A 96 -9.91 6.44 -7.47
N GLY A 97 -9.23 6.68 -8.59
CA GLY A 97 -9.55 6.03 -9.86
C GLY A 97 -9.20 4.55 -9.84
N LEU A 98 -9.80 3.79 -10.76
CA LEU A 98 -9.42 2.39 -10.94
C LEU A 98 -7.97 2.25 -11.43
N GLN A 99 -7.20 1.47 -10.68
CA GLN A 99 -5.82 1.15 -11.01
C GLN A 99 -5.72 0.23 -12.25
N TYR A 100 -4.53 0.18 -12.84
CA TYR A 100 -4.21 -0.72 -13.96
C TYR A 100 -5.13 -0.59 -15.19
N THR A 101 -5.64 0.62 -15.45
CA THR A 101 -6.55 0.89 -16.58
C THR A 101 -5.88 0.68 -17.95
N ARG A 102 -4.55 0.80 -18.02
CA ARG A 102 -3.72 0.54 -19.20
C ARG A 102 -2.70 -0.53 -18.85
N MET A 103 -2.29 -1.33 -19.84
CA MET A 103 -1.25 -2.36 -19.67
C MET A 103 0.09 -1.78 -19.21
N SER A 104 0.40 -0.53 -19.58
CA SER A 104 1.63 0.16 -19.18
C SER A 104 1.72 0.45 -17.68
N LEU A 105 0.57 0.51 -17.00
CA LEU A 105 0.52 0.74 -15.54
C LEU A 105 0.71 -0.57 -14.76
N VAL A 106 0.68 -1.72 -15.44
CA VAL A 106 0.87 -3.02 -14.80
C VAL A 106 2.38 -3.31 -14.74
N PRO A 107 2.94 -3.58 -13.56
CA PRO A 107 4.36 -3.94 -13.44
C PRO A 107 4.69 -5.20 -14.24
N GLU A 108 5.94 -5.34 -14.64
CA GLU A 108 6.40 -6.50 -15.41
C GLU A 108 6.48 -7.76 -14.54
N ALA A 109 6.61 -8.93 -15.18
CA ALA A 109 6.81 -10.17 -14.43
C ALA A 109 8.14 -10.09 -13.67
N ASP A 110 8.11 -10.53 -12.41
CA ASP A 110 9.32 -10.60 -11.61
C ASP A 110 10.07 -11.88 -11.94
N TYR A 111 11.30 -11.73 -12.44
CA TYR A 111 12.22 -12.84 -12.74
C TYR A 111 13.29 -13.00 -11.67
N THR A 112 13.17 -12.30 -10.53
CA THR A 112 14.08 -12.48 -9.41
C THR A 112 14.06 -13.95 -9.00
N PRO A 113 15.21 -14.65 -9.03
CA PRO A 113 15.26 -16.06 -8.67
C PRO A 113 14.81 -16.22 -7.22
N PHE A 114 14.09 -17.30 -6.94
CA PHE A 114 13.71 -17.63 -5.58
C PHE A 114 14.97 -17.80 -4.71
N GLN A 115 14.86 -17.45 -3.43
CA GLN A 115 15.92 -17.70 -2.47
C GLN A 115 16.26 -19.19 -2.42
N ASN A 116 17.53 -19.53 -2.21
CA ASN A 116 17.95 -20.92 -2.05
C ASN A 116 17.18 -21.58 -0.90
N GLY A 117 16.46 -22.67 -1.18
CA GLY A 117 15.60 -23.34 -0.21
C GLY A 117 14.19 -22.75 -0.05
N TRP A 118 13.77 -21.84 -0.94
CA TRP A 118 12.39 -21.37 -0.98
C TRP A 118 11.43 -22.54 -1.18
N ARG A 119 10.43 -22.62 -0.29
CA ARG A 119 9.33 -23.57 -0.36
C ARG A 119 8.02 -22.84 -0.14
N PRO A 120 6.94 -23.23 -0.84
CA PRO A 120 5.61 -22.73 -0.55
C PRO A 120 5.22 -22.98 0.91
N GLU A 121 4.43 -22.07 1.49
CA GLU A 121 4.04 -22.14 2.90
C GLU A 121 3.32 -23.45 3.25
N HIS A 122 2.44 -23.92 2.36
CA HIS A 122 1.74 -25.19 2.56
C HIS A 122 2.69 -26.38 2.65
N GLU A 123 3.80 -26.38 1.91
CA GLU A 123 4.79 -27.45 1.97
C GLU A 123 5.53 -27.43 3.31
N LYS A 124 5.86 -26.24 3.84
CA LYS A 124 6.47 -26.10 5.17
C LYS A 124 5.57 -26.68 6.25
N VAL A 125 4.28 -26.37 6.21
CA VAL A 125 3.28 -26.91 7.14
C VAL A 125 3.18 -28.43 7.04
N LEU A 126 3.20 -28.99 5.82
CA LEU A 126 3.19 -30.44 5.64
C LEU A 126 4.46 -31.11 6.18
N LEU A 127 5.63 -30.50 5.96
CA LEU A 127 6.89 -30.99 6.53
C LEU A 127 6.87 -30.94 8.05
N GLU A 128 6.34 -29.86 8.64
CA GLU A 128 6.15 -29.74 10.08
C GLU A 128 5.22 -30.83 10.62
N LEU A 129 4.10 -31.10 9.94
CA LEU A 129 3.18 -32.17 10.30
C LEU A 129 3.86 -33.55 10.26
N ILE A 130 4.62 -33.84 9.21
CA ILE A 130 5.40 -35.08 9.10
C ILE A 130 6.46 -35.15 10.21
N MET A 131 7.13 -34.04 10.53
CA MET A 131 8.08 -33.98 11.63
C MET A 131 7.44 -34.22 13.00
N LEU A 132 6.15 -33.90 13.18
CA LEU A 132 5.40 -34.18 14.41
C LEU A 132 4.95 -35.64 14.53
N GLU A 133 4.97 -36.43 13.44
CA GLU A 133 4.72 -37.87 13.51
C GLU A 133 5.87 -38.62 14.19
N ASP A 134 7.10 -38.08 14.13
CA ASP A 134 8.22 -38.63 14.89
C ASP A 134 8.01 -38.38 16.39
N ARG A 135 8.08 -39.46 17.16
CA ARG A 135 7.85 -39.44 18.60
C ARG A 135 8.91 -38.62 19.32
N ARG A 136 10.15 -38.62 18.83
CA ARG A 136 11.27 -37.92 19.47
C ARG A 136 11.12 -36.40 19.39
N THR A 137 10.87 -35.88 18.19
CA THR A 137 10.64 -34.46 17.94
C THR A 137 9.40 -33.96 18.69
N LEU A 138 8.34 -34.74 18.75
CA LEU A 138 7.13 -34.40 19.50
C LEU A 138 7.38 -34.31 21.01
N GLU A 139 8.18 -35.22 21.58
CA GLU A 139 8.57 -35.19 22.99
C GLU A 139 9.46 -33.98 23.31
N GLU A 140 10.38 -33.62 22.39
CA GLU A 140 11.22 -32.42 22.47
C GLU A 140 10.37 -31.14 22.42
N GLN A 141 9.41 -31.03 21.49
CA GLN A 141 8.48 -29.90 21.41
C GLN A 141 7.62 -29.77 22.67
N ARG A 142 7.10 -30.88 23.20
CA ARG A 142 6.36 -30.89 24.47
C ARG A 142 7.22 -30.47 25.65
N LYS A 143 8.51 -30.83 25.64
CA LYS A 143 9.46 -30.39 26.66
C LYS A 143 9.69 -28.88 26.56
N CYS A 144 9.94 -28.37 25.34
CA CYS A 144 10.10 -26.94 25.07
C CYS A 144 8.88 -26.13 25.53
N ILE A 145 7.66 -26.56 25.19
CA ILE A 145 6.42 -25.89 25.61
C ILE A 145 6.26 -25.89 27.15
N ARG A 146 6.71 -26.96 27.85
CA ARG A 146 6.69 -26.99 29.32
C ARG A 146 7.73 -26.07 29.95
N GLU A 147 8.88 -25.90 29.32
CA GLU A 147 10.00 -25.11 29.85
C GLU A 147 9.85 -23.62 29.54
N GLU A 148 9.49 -23.28 28.31
CA GLU A 148 9.39 -21.90 27.82
C GLU A 148 7.95 -21.33 27.91
N GLY A 149 6.94 -22.20 28.03
CA GLY A 149 5.54 -21.79 28.04
C GLY A 149 5.03 -21.37 26.65
N LEU A 150 3.71 -21.22 26.51
CA LEU A 150 3.11 -20.66 25.30
C LEU A 150 3.10 -19.14 25.40
N ILE A 151 3.96 -18.48 24.62
CA ILE A 151 3.97 -17.02 24.53
C ILE A 151 3.04 -16.62 23.39
N THR A 152 2.01 -15.82 23.68
CA THR A 152 1.18 -15.27 22.61
C THR A 152 1.95 -14.21 21.82
N PRO A 153 1.65 -13.98 20.53
CA PRO A 153 2.28 -12.91 19.77
C PRO A 153 2.15 -11.54 20.46
N GLN A 154 1.05 -11.31 21.17
CA GLN A 154 0.81 -10.12 21.99
C GLN A 154 1.80 -10.03 23.15
N ASP A 155 2.02 -11.13 23.88
CA ASP A 155 2.98 -11.17 24.99
C ASP A 155 4.42 -10.99 24.49
N TYR A 156 4.75 -11.56 23.33
CA TYR A 156 6.06 -11.39 22.70
C TYR A 156 6.34 -9.93 22.34
N VAL A 157 5.38 -9.24 21.71
CA VAL A 157 5.50 -7.81 21.40
C VAL A 157 5.59 -6.99 22.69
N SER A 158 4.83 -7.35 23.72
CA SER A 158 4.86 -6.69 25.03
C SER A 158 6.23 -6.81 25.69
N MET A 159 6.84 -7.99 25.63
CA MET A 159 8.18 -8.27 26.13
C MET A 159 9.25 -7.50 25.36
N LEU A 160 9.15 -7.41 24.03
CA LEU A 160 10.05 -6.60 23.20
C LEU A 160 9.97 -5.11 23.55
N VAL A 161 8.76 -4.55 23.64
CA VAL A 161 8.53 -3.15 24.02
C VAL A 161 9.05 -2.87 25.44
N TRP A 162 8.81 -3.80 26.36
CA TRP A 162 9.29 -3.69 27.74
C TRP A 162 10.83 -3.73 27.82
N ASN A 163 11.47 -4.64 27.08
CA ASN A 163 12.93 -4.71 26.99
C ASN A 163 13.51 -3.45 26.37
N TYR A 164 12.89 -2.91 25.31
CA TYR A 164 13.29 -1.64 24.73
C TYR A 164 13.17 -0.49 25.74
N LYS A 165 12.04 -0.40 26.46
CA LYS A 165 11.83 0.61 27.51
C LYS A 165 12.88 0.48 28.63
N LYS A 166 13.16 -0.74 29.10
CA LYS A 166 14.13 -1.01 30.15
C LYS A 166 15.56 -0.66 29.71
N ASN A 167 15.93 -0.99 28.47
CA ASN A 167 17.26 -0.74 27.93
C ASN A 167 17.45 0.71 27.45
N ALA A 168 16.37 1.41 27.06
CA ALA A 168 16.41 2.84 26.72
C ALA A 168 16.72 3.72 27.94
N VAL A 169 16.39 3.28 29.16
CA VAL A 169 16.72 3.98 30.42
C VAL A 169 18.17 3.71 30.85
N ALA A 170 18.83 2.68 30.31
CA ALA A 170 20.23 2.33 30.63
C ALA A 170 21.27 3.04 29.75
N ALA A 171 20.85 3.79 28.73
CA ALA A 171 21.73 4.78 28.13
C ALA A 171 21.99 5.86 29.18
N PRO A 172 23.26 6.16 29.52
CA PRO A 172 23.55 7.26 30.43
C PRO A 172 22.83 8.51 29.89
N PRO A 173 22.22 9.33 30.75
CA PRO A 173 21.57 10.54 30.28
C PRO A 173 22.65 11.37 29.60
N LEU A 174 22.62 11.43 28.27
CA LEU A 174 23.27 12.49 27.52
C LEU A 174 22.71 13.76 28.17
N GLY A 175 23.58 14.46 28.90
CA GLY A 175 23.20 15.65 29.66
C GLY A 175 22.38 16.55 28.74
N GLY A 176 21.33 17.20 29.24
CA GLY A 176 20.28 17.83 28.43
C GLY A 176 20.75 18.75 27.30
N ILE A 177 22.01 19.19 27.34
CA ILE A 177 22.71 19.94 26.30
C ILE A 177 22.90 19.10 25.01
N ASP A 178 23.28 17.82 25.12
CA ASP A 178 23.59 16.96 23.97
C ASP A 178 22.32 16.40 23.28
N ALA A 179 21.25 16.18 24.04
CA ALA A 179 19.96 15.76 23.47
C ALA A 179 19.30 16.90 22.66
N GLN A 180 19.46 18.16 23.09
CA GLN A 180 19.01 19.32 22.31
C GLN A 180 19.88 19.53 21.06
N LYS A 181 21.20 19.32 21.17
CA LYS A 181 22.13 19.39 20.04
C LYS A 181 21.86 18.33 18.99
N ALA A 182 21.59 17.08 19.40
CA ALA A 182 21.22 15.99 18.50
C ALA A 182 19.86 16.21 17.85
N LYS A 183 18.90 16.81 18.58
CA LYS A 183 17.59 17.20 18.02
C LYS A 183 17.73 18.34 17.01
N GLU A 184 18.59 19.32 17.27
CA GLU A 184 18.91 20.39 16.31
C GLU A 184 19.68 19.89 15.08
N GLU A 185 20.60 18.93 15.23
CA GLU A 185 21.29 18.29 14.10
C GLU A 185 20.34 17.47 13.23
N LEU A 186 19.43 16.69 13.82
CA LEU A 186 18.41 15.94 13.07
C LEU A 186 17.42 16.88 12.35
N LEU A 187 17.05 18.00 12.97
CA LEU A 187 16.21 19.02 12.33
C LEU A 187 16.95 19.77 11.21
N ARG A 188 18.25 20.04 11.37
CA ARG A 188 19.08 20.63 10.30
C ARG A 188 19.24 19.69 9.11
N LEU A 189 19.48 18.39 9.35
CA LEU A 189 19.54 17.38 8.29
C LEU A 189 18.21 17.26 7.53
N ALA A 190 17.07 17.38 8.22
CA ALA A 190 15.76 17.39 7.58
C ALA A 190 15.54 18.63 6.69
N CYS A 191 15.96 19.82 7.14
CA CYS A 191 15.84 21.06 6.36
C CYS A 191 16.85 21.19 5.20
N ASP A 192 18.05 20.61 5.32
CA ASP A 192 19.05 20.61 4.25
C ASP A 192 18.67 19.68 3.08
N THR A 193 17.78 18.72 3.33
CA THR A 193 17.26 17.84 2.28
C THR A 193 16.21 18.56 1.42
N GLU A 194 15.38 19.44 2.02
CA GLU A 194 14.38 20.22 1.28
C GLU A 194 14.99 21.37 0.46
N ASN A 195 16.11 21.96 0.89
CA ASN A 195 16.76 23.06 0.15
C ASN A 195 17.67 22.60 -1.01
N LYS A 196 18.08 21.32 -1.05
CA LYS A 196 18.83 20.77 -2.18
C LYS A 196 17.94 20.37 -3.36
N GLU A 197 16.70 19.93 -3.11
CA GLU A 197 15.78 19.57 -4.20
C GLU A 197 15.21 20.81 -4.94
N VAL A 198 15.17 21.99 -4.30
CA VAL A 198 14.64 23.21 -4.94
C VAL A 198 15.69 23.94 -5.79
N ASN A 199 16.99 23.87 -5.47
CA ASN A 199 18.03 24.59 -6.22
C ASN A 199 18.53 23.84 -7.48
N ASP A 200 18.30 22.53 -7.59
CA ASP A 200 18.67 21.74 -8.77
C ASP A 200 17.63 21.82 -9.91
N GLU A 201 16.39 22.28 -9.64
CA GLU A 201 15.36 22.47 -10.70
C GLU A 201 15.40 23.88 -11.34
N GLU A 202 15.80 24.95 -10.64
CA GLU A 202 15.91 26.30 -11.24
C GLU A 202 17.17 26.51 -12.09
N SER A 203 18.24 25.73 -11.86
CA SER A 203 19.47 25.80 -12.64
C SER A 203 19.43 25.00 -13.95
N GLY A 204 18.44 24.12 -14.13
CA GLY A 204 18.23 23.32 -15.35
C GLY A 204 17.50 24.04 -16.49
N HIS A 205 16.82 25.16 -16.24
CA HIS A 205 16.01 25.86 -17.25
C HIS A 205 16.67 27.10 -17.90
N LEU A 206 17.84 27.53 -17.42
CA LEU A 206 18.57 28.68 -17.97
C LEU A 206 19.69 28.33 -18.99
N LEU A 207 19.99 27.05 -19.20
CA LEU A 207 21.02 26.59 -20.14
C LEU A 207 20.52 26.20 -21.53
N GLN A 208 19.23 26.39 -21.83
CA GLN A 208 18.65 26.09 -23.16
C GLN A 208 18.09 27.33 -23.88
N ALA A 209 18.73 28.49 -23.69
CA ALA A 209 18.47 29.72 -24.46
C ALA A 209 19.77 30.39 -24.99
N ALA A 210 20.88 29.67 -25.01
CA ALA A 210 22.15 30.13 -25.57
C ALA A 210 22.80 29.05 -26.44
N GLN A 211 22.08 28.59 -27.47
CA GLN A 211 22.64 27.95 -28.66
C GLN A 211 21.54 27.77 -29.72
N LEU A 212 21.29 28.85 -30.45
CA LEU A 212 21.06 28.96 -31.90
C LEU A 212 20.65 30.40 -32.23
#